data_AF-A0A2W5Y5R2-F1
#
_entry.id   AF-A0A2W5Y5R2-F1
#
_cell.length_a   1.000
_cell.length_b   1.000
_cell.length_c   1.000
_cell.angle_alpha   90.00
_cell.angle_beta   90.00
_cell.angle_gamma   90.00
#
_symmetry.space_group_name_H-M   'P 1'
#
loop_
_entity.id
_entity.type
_entity.pdbx_description
1 polymer ?
#
loop_
_entity_poly.entity_id
_entity_poly.type
_entity_poly.pdbx_seq_one_letter_code
_entity_poly.pdbx_strand_id
1 'polypeptide(L)'
;MDKDALLKALAKKYIWWKSPDESVLDERRLVAQIMNIGNFEDVRTIAQAFGEKLFADALKSAEAGWFSPRSWTYWHYRCGLTPPASPPPPMPARNFTR
;
A
#
# COMPACT_ATOMS: atom_id res chain seq x y z
N MET A 1 17.37 5.40 11.37
CA MET A 1 17.48 4.87 10.00
C MET A 1 17.06 5.96 9.05
N ASP A 2 17.78 6.14 7.94
CA ASP A 2 17.35 7.02 6.87
C ASP A 2 16.08 6.44 6.21
N LYS A 3 15.02 7.24 6.18
CA LYS A 3 13.70 6.86 5.66
C LYS A 3 13.78 6.46 4.19
N ASP A 4 14.58 7.19 3.42
CA ASP A 4 14.75 6.98 1.98
C ASP A 4 15.49 5.66 1.70
N ALA A 5 16.55 5.38 2.45
CA ALA A 5 17.31 4.13 2.32
C ALA A 5 16.44 2.89 2.59
N LEU A 6 15.55 2.96 3.59
CA LEU A 6 14.59 1.88 3.88
C LEU A 6 13.61 1.66 2.72
N LEU A 7 13.03 2.74 2.19
CA LEU A 7 12.09 2.65 1.07
C LEU A 7 12.77 2.08 -0.18
N LYS A 8 14.00 2.49 -0.48
CA LYS A 8 14.76 1.95 -1.62
C LYS A 8 15.04 0.45 -1.48
N ALA A 9 15.38 -0.01 -0.27
CA ALA A 9 15.58 -1.43 0.00
C ALA A 9 14.30 -2.24 -0.23
N LEU A 10 13.15 -1.73 0.22
CA LEU A 10 11.85 -2.38 0.03
C LEU A 10 11.37 -2.28 -1.43
N ALA A 11 11.61 -1.16 -2.11
CA ALA A 11 11.30 -0.97 -3.52
C ALA A 11 11.99 -2.02 -4.38
N LYS A 12 13.28 -2.30 -4.12
CA LYS A 12 14.03 -3.34 -4.82
C LYS A 12 13.41 -4.73 -4.67
N LYS A 13 12.72 -5.00 -3.56
CA LYS A 13 12.07 -6.29 -3.26
C LYS A 13 10.68 -6.42 -3.89
N TYR A 14 9.91 -5.32 -3.91
CA TYR A 14 8.48 -5.35 -4.25
C TYR A 14 8.11 -4.70 -5.58
N ILE A 15 9.02 -3.94 -6.18
CA ILE A 15 8.83 -3.28 -7.47
C ILE A 15 10.04 -3.61 -8.36
N TRP A 16 9.95 -4.71 -9.11
CA TRP A 16 11.03 -5.16 -10.00
C TRP A 16 11.01 -4.52 -11.40
N TRP A 17 9.95 -3.78 -11.74
CA TRP A 17 9.76 -3.14 -13.05
C TRP A 17 10.11 -1.65 -13.08
N LYS A 18 10.59 -1.08 -11.97
CA LYS A 18 11.11 0.30 -11.87
C LYS A 18 12.41 0.31 -11.07
N SER A 19 13.23 1.34 -11.21
CA SER A 19 14.36 1.52 -10.31
C SER A 19 13.89 1.86 -8.87
N PRO A 20 14.69 1.55 -7.83
CA PRO A 20 14.36 1.96 -6.46
C PRO A 20 14.17 3.48 -6.33
N ASP A 21 15.02 4.29 -6.98
CA ASP A 21 14.93 5.75 -6.95
C ASP A 21 13.62 6.27 -7.58
N GLU A 22 13.16 5.69 -8.70
CA GLU A 22 11.85 6.04 -9.27
C GLU A 22 10.68 5.56 -8.42
N SER A 23 10.86 4.43 -7.74
CA SER A 23 9.79 3.81 -6.94
C SER A 23 9.49 4.59 -5.68
N VAL A 24 10.50 5.21 -5.06
CA VAL A 24 10.32 6.04 -3.87
C VAL A 24 9.65 7.39 -4.16
N LEU A 25 9.64 7.85 -5.42
CA LEU A 25 8.88 9.04 -5.82
C LEU A 25 7.38 8.88 -5.61
N ASP A 26 6.89 7.64 -5.62
CA ASP A 26 5.51 7.31 -5.27
C ASP A 26 5.47 6.37 -4.06
N GLU A 27 5.77 6.95 -2.89
CA GLU A 27 5.76 6.23 -1.61
C GLU A 27 4.44 5.44 -1.39
N ARG A 28 3.30 5.99 -1.83
CA ARG A 28 1.98 5.37 -1.67
C ARG A 28 1.85 4.08 -2.48
N ARG A 29 2.36 4.08 -3.72
CA ARG A 29 2.38 2.88 -4.56
C ARG A 29 3.24 1.77 -3.95
N LEU A 30 4.41 2.12 -3.41
CA LEU A 30 5.29 1.16 -2.74
C LEU A 30 4.62 0.58 -1.49
N VAL A 31 4.03 1.43 -0.66
CA VAL A 31 3.30 1.00 0.54
C VAL A 31 2.13 0.08 0.16
N ALA A 32 1.37 0.44 -0.88
CA ALA A 32 0.29 -0.41 -1.38
C ALA A 32 0.79 -1.79 -1.85
N GLN A 33 1.96 -1.87 -2.49
CA GLN A 33 2.57 -3.16 -2.85
C GLN A 33 2.94 -3.98 -1.61
N ILE A 34 3.57 -3.37 -0.61
CA ILE A 34 3.92 -4.05 0.65
C ILE A 34 2.65 -4.51 1.38
N MET A 35 1.60 -3.69 1.40
CA MET A 35 0.31 -4.09 1.98
C MET A 35 -0.34 -5.23 1.19
N ASN A 36 -0.14 -5.31 -0.11
CA ASN A 36 -0.79 -6.30 -0.96
C ASN A 36 -0.07 -7.66 -0.94
N ILE A 37 1.27 -7.66 -1.06
CA ILE A 37 2.09 -8.88 -1.24
C ILE A 37 3.28 -8.96 -0.25
N GLY A 38 3.43 -7.99 0.64
CA GLY A 38 4.49 -7.95 1.62
C GLY A 38 4.33 -8.97 2.73
N ASN A 39 5.46 -9.32 3.37
CA ASN A 39 5.42 -10.17 4.55
C ASN A 39 5.13 -9.33 5.82
N PHE A 40 4.86 -10.01 6.93
CA PHE A 40 4.53 -9.34 8.18
C PHE A 40 5.64 -8.41 8.69
N GLU A 41 6.91 -8.81 8.56
CA GLU A 41 8.06 -8.02 9.02
C GLU A 41 8.23 -6.72 8.22
N ASP A 42 8.06 -6.76 6.89
CA ASP A 42 8.16 -5.56 6.05
C ASP A 42 7.01 -4.59 6.34
N VAL A 43 5.79 -5.12 6.52
CA VAL A 43 4.63 -4.33 6.94
C VAL A 43 4.87 -3.69 8.31
N ARG A 44 5.39 -4.44 9.28
CA ARG A 44 5.73 -3.93 10.61
C ARG A 44 6.82 -2.85 10.54
N THR A 45 7.83 -3.05 9.70
CA THR A 45 8.92 -2.10 9.50
C THR A 45 8.42 -0.77 8.96
N ILE A 46 7.53 -0.78 7.96
CA ILE A 46 6.87 0.44 7.47
C ILE A 46 6.00 1.09 8.55
N ALA A 47 5.22 0.31 9.29
CA ALA A 47 4.38 0.86 10.36
C ALA A 47 5.21 1.57 11.43
N GLN A 48 6.37 1.01 11.80
CA GLN A 48 7.27 1.61 12.79
C GLN A 48 7.96 2.87 12.27
N ALA A 49 8.36 2.90 10.99
CA ALA A 49 9.10 4.02 10.42
C ALA A 49 8.22 5.20 9.99
N PHE A 50 6.96 4.95 9.59
CA PHE A 50 6.08 5.97 8.99
C PHE A 50 4.75 6.15 9.74
N GLY A 51 4.43 5.25 10.65
CA GLY A 51 3.13 5.20 11.32
C GLY A 51 2.04 4.56 10.47
N GLU A 52 0.98 4.12 11.13
CA GLU A 52 -0.13 3.40 10.48
C GLU A 52 -1.02 4.29 9.59
N LYS A 53 -0.94 5.62 9.74
CA LYS A 53 -1.69 6.59 8.92
C LYS A 53 -1.39 6.42 7.42
N LEU A 54 -0.15 6.07 7.09
CA LEU A 54 0.27 5.88 5.71
C LEU A 54 -0.49 4.73 5.01
N PHE A 55 -0.90 3.70 5.76
CA PHE A 55 -1.70 2.60 5.22
C PHE A 55 -3.10 3.06 4.82
N ALA A 56 -3.73 3.89 5.66
CA ALA A 56 -5.01 4.48 5.35
C ALA A 56 -4.92 5.41 4.13
N ASP A 57 -3.84 6.19 4.01
CA ASP A 57 -3.64 7.10 2.88
C ASP A 57 -3.36 6.34 1.57
N ALA A 58 -2.65 5.20 1.64
CA ALA A 58 -2.45 4.30 0.51
C ALA A 58 -3.75 3.67 0.02
N LEU A 59 -4.68 3.30 0.93
CA LEU A 59 -6.01 2.80 0.56
C LEU A 59 -6.86 3.90 -0.10
N LYS A 60 -6.84 5.13 0.45
CA LYS A 60 -7.59 6.27 -0.09
C LYS A 60 -7.09 6.72 -1.46
N SER A 61 -5.79 6.62 -1.71
CA SER A 61 -5.15 7.01 -2.98
C SER A 61 -4.98 5.82 -3.94
N ALA A 62 -5.55 4.66 -3.62
CA ALA A 62 -5.34 3.45 -4.40
C ALA A 62 -5.89 3.60 -5.81
N GLU A 63 -5.12 3.16 -6.81
CA GLU A 63 -5.63 3.03 -8.18
C GLU A 63 -5.97 1.58 -8.50
N ALA A 64 -6.61 1.40 -9.65
CA ALA A 64 -7.02 0.09 -10.12
C ALA A 64 -5.82 -0.86 -10.26
N GLY A 65 -5.95 -2.06 -9.71
CA GLY A 65 -4.89 -3.08 -9.72
C GLY A 65 -3.79 -2.89 -8.68
N TRP A 66 -3.91 -1.93 -7.76
CA TRP A 66 -2.97 -1.80 -6.64
C TRP A 66 -3.12 -2.90 -5.58
N PHE A 67 -4.36 -3.29 -5.31
CA PHE A 67 -4.71 -4.28 -4.30
C PHE A 67 -5.45 -5.47 -4.90
N SER A 68 -5.25 -6.64 -4.30
CA SER A 68 -6.15 -7.78 -4.47
C SER A 68 -7.44 -7.59 -3.64
N PRO A 69 -8.56 -8.25 -3.99
CA PRO A 69 -9.80 -8.17 -3.20
C PRO A 69 -9.62 -8.54 -1.73
N ARG A 70 -8.77 -9.54 -1.46
CA ARG A 70 -8.45 -9.99 -0.11
C ARG A 70 -7.72 -8.91 0.68
N SER A 71 -6.65 -8.36 0.11
CA SER A 71 -5.84 -7.34 0.78
C SER A 71 -6.65 -6.05 0.97
N TRP A 72 -7.44 -5.63 -0.02
CA TRP A 72 -8.35 -4.50 0.07
C TRP A 72 -9.29 -4.62 1.28
N THR A 73 -10.00 -5.75 1.38
CA THR A 73 -10.95 -6.01 2.46
C THR A 73 -10.28 -6.01 3.82
N TYR A 74 -9.19 -6.76 3.97
CA TYR A 74 -8.45 -6.87 5.23
C TYR A 74 -7.96 -5.51 5.73
N TRP A 75 -7.34 -4.73 4.86
CA TRP A 75 -6.74 -3.45 5.23
C TRP A 75 -7.78 -2.37 5.52
N HIS A 76 -8.93 -2.39 4.84
CA HIS A 76 -10.05 -1.51 5.17
C HIS A 76 -10.55 -1.71 6.62
N TYR A 77 -10.66 -2.95 7.08
CA TYR A 77 -11.01 -3.23 8.46
C TYR A 77 -9.85 -2.95 9.43
N ARG A 78 -8.62 -3.37 9.09
CA ARG A 78 -7.45 -3.15 9.95
C ARG A 78 -7.17 -1.68 10.20
N CYS A 79 -7.34 -0.81 9.20
CA CYS A 79 -7.16 0.62 9.34
C CYS A 79 -8.40 1.34 9.92
N GLY A 80 -9.46 0.62 10.29
CA GLY A 80 -10.70 1.20 10.83
C GLY A 80 -11.46 2.07 9.83
N LEU A 81 -11.24 1.88 8.53
CA LEU A 81 -11.90 2.66 7.47
C LEU A 81 -13.32 2.14 7.16
N THR A 82 -13.63 0.93 7.62
CA THR A 82 -14.94 0.29 7.42
C THR A 82 -15.47 -0.21 8.77
N PRO A 83 -16.72 0.12 9.14
CA PRO A 83 -17.36 -0.44 10.33
C PRO A 83 -17.44 -1.98 10.29
N PRO A 84 -17.35 -2.70 11.43
CA PRO A 84 -17.32 -4.17 11.46
C PRO A 84 -18.51 -4.89 10.81
N ALA A 85 -19.65 -4.22 10.66
CA ALA A 85 -20.87 -4.77 10.08
C ALA A 85 -21.17 -4.26 8.65
N SER A 86 -20.24 -3.53 8.03
CA SER A 86 -20.41 -2.98 6.69
C SER A 86 -19.39 -3.58 5.73
N PRO A 87 -19.75 -3.81 4.45
CA PRO A 87 -18.77 -4.20 3.45
C PRO A 87 -17.79 -3.04 3.17
N PRO A 88 -16.52 -3.32 2.81
CA PRO A 88 -15.61 -2.29 2.37
C PRO A 88 -16.13 -1.61 1.09
N PRO A 89 -15.70 -0.36 0.81
CA PRO A 89 -16.06 0.30 -0.43
C PRO A 89 -15.60 -0.52 -1.65
N PRO A 90 -16.24 -0.32 -2.83
CA PRO A 90 -15.81 -0.99 -4.05
C PRO A 90 -14.34 -0.64 -4.35
N MET A 91 -13.61 -1.61 -4.90
CA MET A 91 -12.22 -1.36 -5.32
C MET A 91 -12.17 -0.34 -6.46
N PRO A 92 -11.08 0.45 -6.56
CA PRO A 92 -10.86 1.33 -7.70
C PRO A 92 -10.90 0.55 -9.02
N ALA A 93 -11.73 1.01 -9.94
CA ALA A 93 -11.83 0.47 -11.29
C ALA A 93 -11.14 1.41 -12.28
N ARG A 94 -10.55 0.84 -13.34
CA ARG A 94 -10.04 1.65 -14.45
C ARG A 94 -11.24 2.30 -15.13
N ASN A 95 -11.28 3.62 -15.13
CA ASN A 95 -12.28 4.35 -15.89
C ASN A 95 -11.76 4.54 -17.32
N PHE A 96 -12.39 3.88 -18.29
CA PHE A 96 -12.03 3.98 -19.72
C PHE A 96 -12.86 5.05 -20.43
N THR A 97 -13.19 6.15 -19.75
CA THR A 97 -13.94 7.22 -20.39
C THR A 97 -13.08 7.82 -21.52
N ARG A 98 -13.56 7.64 -22.74
CA ARG A 98 -12.94 8.10 -23.99
C ARG A 98 -13.36 9.53 -24.29
#